data_AF-A0A067PFE9-F1
#
_entry.id   AF-A0A067PFE9-F1
#
_cell.length_a   1.000
_cell.length_b   1.000
_cell.length_c   1.000
_cell.angle_alpha   90.00
_cell.angle_beta   90.00
_cell.angle_gamma   90.00
#
_symmetry.space_group_name_H-M   'P 1'
#
loop_
_entity.id
_entity.type
_entity.pdbx_description
1 polymer ?
#
loop_
_entity_poly.entity_id
_entity_poly.type
_entity_poly.pdbx_seq_one_letter_code
_entity_poly.pdbx_strand_id
1 'polypeptide(L)'
;MKKQILTKTEELKILQLMAVDEMLLMFTLIIPPGVAVHPRGSAATKDSYLLLANKSTLSRPSTPAGTSINVNGKHPRSNTHSASIRQGDWLKHTHTALQEWQYSTKRSKHAPAPFTSEAILPNKTLTMLALNPALQNIEDLNPPWMLVLDHGDDVLAVLACVDEAEQLEKEQRKESRRDLRRLEKENRGTEQHEMHTGSANVPNSALSDSSINNRVQPPDWVQFVWNSSDQVSAFKLYIDVDETTYAPAI
;
A
#
# COMPACT_ATOMS: atom_id res chain seq x y z
N MET A 1 -15.88 -32.79 30.45
CA MET A 1 -15.46 -32.86 29.04
C MET A 1 -16.16 -31.76 28.25
N LYS A 2 -15.53 -30.58 28.08
CA LYS A 2 -16.07 -29.48 27.27
C LYS A 2 -15.50 -29.60 25.86
N LYS A 3 -16.31 -30.06 24.90
CA LYS A 3 -15.95 -30.06 23.48
C LYS A 3 -15.90 -28.61 23.02
N GLN A 4 -14.74 -28.17 22.53
CA GLN A 4 -14.61 -26.86 21.89
C GLN A 4 -15.41 -26.89 20.59
N ILE A 5 -16.50 -26.13 20.57
CA ILE A 5 -17.23 -25.82 19.33
C ILE A 5 -16.47 -24.64 18.74
N LEU A 6 -15.42 -24.94 18.00
CA LEU A 6 -14.77 -23.94 17.15
C LEU A 6 -15.82 -23.57 16.10
N THR A 7 -16.26 -22.31 16.12
CA THR A 7 -17.29 -21.86 15.19
C THR A 7 -16.71 -21.87 13.77
N LYS A 8 -17.47 -22.32 12.77
CA LYS A 8 -17.03 -22.40 11.35
C LYS A 8 -16.40 -21.12 10.81
N THR A 9 -16.72 -19.98 11.41
CA THR A 9 -16.12 -18.67 11.15
C THR A 9 -14.64 -18.56 11.50
N GLU A 10 -14.15 -19.28 12.51
CA GLU A 10 -12.72 -19.31 12.85
C GLU A 10 -11.95 -20.24 11.90
N GLU A 11 -12.53 -21.35 11.47
CA GLU A 11 -11.90 -22.25 10.48
C GLU A 11 -11.68 -21.55 9.13
N LEU A 12 -12.64 -20.73 8.68
CA LEU A 12 -12.49 -19.95 7.44
C LEU A 12 -11.39 -18.89 7.54
N LYS A 13 -11.20 -18.25 8.71
CA LYS A 13 -10.10 -17.29 8.92
C LYS A 13 -8.74 -17.97 8.89
N ILE A 14 -8.63 -19.16 9.47
CA ILE A 14 -7.38 -19.94 9.48
C ILE A 14 -7.02 -20.38 8.06
N LEU A 15 -7.98 -20.87 7.28
CA LEU A 15 -7.74 -21.24 5.88
C LEU A 15 -7.33 -20.04 5.01
N GLN A 16 -7.90 -18.87 5.25
CA GLN A 16 -7.54 -17.66 4.51
C GLN A 16 -6.15 -17.12 4.89
N LEU A 17 -5.74 -17.25 6.16
CA LEU A 17 -4.37 -16.95 6.61
C LEU A 17 -3.35 -17.93 6.01
N MET A 18 -3.66 -19.23 5.95
CA MET A 18 -2.77 -20.23 5.36
C MET A 18 -2.63 -20.08 3.83
N ALA A 19 -3.67 -19.66 3.12
CA ALA A 19 -3.61 -19.41 1.68
C ALA A 19 -2.69 -18.22 1.32
N VAL A 20 -2.60 -17.21 2.19
CA VAL A 20 -1.66 -16.09 2.01
C VAL A 20 -0.22 -16.56 2.28
N ASP A 21 -0.02 -17.47 3.24
CA ASP A 21 1.29 -17.99 3.62
C ASP A 21 1.87 -18.99 2.60
N GLU A 22 1.05 -19.84 1.97
CA GLU A 22 1.54 -20.74 0.90
C GLU A 22 1.86 -19.99 -0.40
N MET A 23 1.11 -18.95 -0.73
CA MET A 23 1.48 -18.02 -1.81
C MET A 23 2.78 -17.27 -1.46
N LEU A 24 3.06 -17.00 -0.19
CA LEU A 24 4.31 -16.39 0.25
C LEU A 24 5.51 -17.36 0.13
N LEU A 25 5.31 -18.65 0.44
CA LEU A 25 6.36 -19.67 0.45
C LEU A 25 6.80 -20.11 -0.95
N MET A 26 5.88 -20.17 -1.93
CA MET A 26 6.24 -20.49 -3.32
C MET A 26 7.11 -19.41 -3.99
N PHE A 27 7.09 -18.17 -3.49
CA PHE A 27 7.88 -17.06 -4.04
C PHE A 27 9.29 -16.91 -3.43
N THR A 28 9.68 -17.71 -2.42
CA THR A 28 10.95 -17.51 -1.67
C THR A 28 12.09 -18.45 -2.04
N LEU A 29 11.86 -19.51 -2.81
CA LEU A 29 12.85 -20.61 -2.98
C LEU A 29 13.95 -20.38 -4.04
N ILE A 30 14.07 -19.19 -4.64
CA ILE A 30 15.03 -18.94 -5.73
C ILE A 30 15.78 -17.60 -5.56
N ILE A 31 16.54 -17.43 -4.48
CA ILE A 31 17.61 -16.40 -4.40
C ILE A 31 18.86 -17.00 -3.72
N PRO A 32 20.07 -16.89 -4.32
CA PRO A 32 21.30 -17.34 -3.70
C PRO A 32 21.70 -16.45 -2.49
N PRO A 33 22.24 -17.03 -1.41
CA PRO A 33 22.63 -16.28 -0.22
C PRO A 33 23.88 -15.45 -0.49
N GLY A 34 23.82 -14.14 -0.17
CA GLY A 34 25.01 -13.38 0.17
C GLY A 34 25.20 -12.04 -0.54
N VAL A 35 24.51 -10.99 -0.07
CA VAL A 35 25.10 -9.64 -0.05
C VAL A 35 24.63 -8.94 1.22
N ALA A 36 25.48 -8.93 2.25
CA ALA A 36 25.29 -8.12 3.44
C ALA A 36 25.58 -6.65 3.09
N VAL A 37 24.54 -5.82 3.05
CA VAL A 37 24.67 -4.38 2.86
C VAL A 37 24.70 -3.71 4.24
N HIS A 38 25.86 -3.17 4.61
CA HIS A 38 26.02 -2.37 5.83
C HIS A 38 25.31 -1.01 5.69
N PRO A 39 24.59 -0.54 6.71
CA PRO A 39 24.04 0.82 6.72
C PRO A 39 25.17 1.84 6.94
N ARG A 40 25.48 2.63 5.92
CA ARG A 40 26.40 3.77 6.02
C ARG A 40 25.61 5.02 6.39
N GLY A 41 25.87 5.56 7.58
CA GLY A 41 25.20 6.75 8.11
C GLY A 41 25.37 7.96 7.19
N SER A 42 24.25 8.59 6.84
CA SER A 42 24.22 9.85 6.08
C SER A 42 24.00 11.01 7.06
N ALA A 43 25.00 11.90 7.11
CA ALA A 43 24.95 13.15 7.84
C ALA A 43 23.92 14.10 7.21
N ALA A 44 23.14 14.75 8.07
CA ALA A 44 22.16 15.75 7.70
C ALA A 44 22.84 17.08 7.35
N THR A 45 22.73 17.49 6.09
CA THR A 45 23.02 18.87 5.66
C THR A 45 21.68 19.57 5.45
N LYS A 46 21.34 20.44 6.41
CA LYS A 46 20.34 21.50 6.26
C LYS A 46 20.99 22.58 5.40
N ASP A 47 20.32 23.04 4.35
CA ASP A 47 20.41 24.39 3.77
C ASP A 47 19.40 24.50 2.61
N SER A 48 18.36 25.32 2.76
CA SER A 48 18.28 26.68 2.19
C SER A 48 17.95 26.69 0.69
N TYR A 49 16.66 26.79 0.35
CA TYR A 49 16.23 27.56 -0.83
C TYR A 49 14.91 28.31 -0.59
N LEU A 50 15.00 29.60 -0.86
CA LEU A 50 14.02 30.65 -0.68
C LEU A 50 13.02 30.71 -1.85
N LEU A 51 11.77 31.04 -1.49
CA LEU A 51 10.87 32.00 -2.13
C LEU A 51 11.17 32.40 -3.58
N LEU A 52 10.25 32.05 -4.50
CA LEU A 52 9.87 32.90 -5.63
C LEU A 52 8.38 32.68 -5.96
N ALA A 53 7.56 33.49 -5.30
CA ALA A 53 6.14 33.62 -5.58
C ALA A 53 5.96 34.57 -6.78
N ASN A 54 5.65 34.02 -7.97
CA ASN A 54 5.18 34.82 -9.09
C ASN A 54 3.65 34.80 -9.14
N LYS A 55 3.07 35.83 -8.51
CA LYS A 55 1.69 36.27 -8.74
C LYS A 55 1.61 36.92 -10.11
N SER A 56 0.75 36.41 -10.98
CA SER A 56 0.26 37.14 -12.15
C SER A 56 -1.23 36.82 -12.32
N THR A 57 -2.03 37.61 -11.64
CA THR A 57 -3.49 37.66 -11.75
C THR A 57 -3.86 38.55 -12.94
N LEU A 58 -4.04 37.98 -14.12
CA LEU A 58 -4.83 38.62 -15.18
C LEU A 58 -6.29 38.20 -15.01
N SER A 59 -7.06 39.14 -14.45
CA SER A 59 -8.52 39.12 -14.36
C SER A 59 -9.12 38.98 -15.75
N ARG A 60 -9.75 37.83 -16.03
CA ARG A 60 -10.62 37.64 -17.18
C ARG A 60 -12.07 37.84 -16.71
N PRO A 61 -12.84 38.78 -17.29
CA PRO A 61 -14.23 39.00 -16.92
C PRO A 61 -15.07 37.77 -17.28
N SER A 62 -15.73 37.23 -16.25
CA SER A 62 -16.59 36.06 -16.30
C SER A 62 -17.83 36.35 -17.13
N THR A 63 -17.97 35.66 -18.26
CA THR A 63 -19.24 35.56 -18.98
C THR A 63 -20.10 34.51 -18.25
N PRO A 64 -21.34 34.81 -17.84
CA PRO A 64 -22.20 33.82 -17.20
C PRO A 64 -22.67 32.82 -18.26
N ALA A 65 -21.89 31.76 -18.46
CA ALA A 65 -22.30 30.62 -19.28
C ALA A 65 -23.41 29.87 -18.53
N GLY A 66 -24.65 30.19 -18.91
CA GLY A 66 -25.86 29.50 -18.46
C GLY A 66 -25.73 28.00 -18.69
N THR A 67 -25.40 27.29 -17.63
CA THR A 67 -25.38 25.83 -17.61
C THR A 67 -26.60 25.40 -16.81
N SER A 68 -27.49 24.67 -17.47
CA SER A 68 -28.73 24.13 -16.92
C SER A 68 -28.50 23.56 -15.52
N ILE A 69 -29.04 24.26 -14.51
CA ILE A 69 -29.10 23.79 -13.14
C ILE A 69 -29.96 22.52 -13.17
N ASN A 70 -29.34 21.37 -12.90
CA ASN A 70 -30.03 20.18 -12.43
C ASN A 70 -30.97 20.62 -11.29
N VAL A 71 -32.25 20.24 -11.36
CA VAL A 71 -33.35 20.62 -10.44
C VAL A 71 -33.00 20.45 -8.95
N ASN A 72 -31.99 19.63 -8.63
CA ASN A 72 -31.49 19.39 -7.28
C ASN A 72 -30.34 20.29 -6.81
N GLY A 73 -29.89 21.28 -7.59
CA GLY A 73 -28.87 22.26 -7.20
C GLY A 73 -27.48 21.70 -6.88
N LYS A 74 -27.25 20.40 -7.11
CA LYS A 74 -25.95 19.74 -6.87
C LYS A 74 -25.15 19.74 -8.16
N HIS A 75 -24.07 20.51 -8.17
CA HIS A 75 -23.08 20.45 -9.23
C HIS A 75 -22.52 19.01 -9.29
N PRO A 76 -22.46 18.38 -10.48
CA PRO A 76 -21.69 17.16 -10.64
C PRO A 76 -20.25 17.50 -10.27
N ARG A 77 -19.77 16.98 -9.14
CA ARG A 77 -18.34 17.03 -8.87
C ARG A 77 -17.71 16.20 -9.97
N SER A 78 -16.93 16.85 -10.85
CA SER A 78 -16.11 16.10 -11.79
C SER A 78 -15.22 15.22 -10.94
N ASN A 79 -15.48 13.92 -10.93
CA ASN A 79 -14.57 12.92 -10.38
C ASN A 79 -13.38 12.79 -11.35
N THR A 80 -12.73 13.91 -11.65
CA THR A 80 -11.40 13.90 -12.19
C THR A 80 -10.56 13.38 -11.04
N HIS A 81 -10.35 12.06 -11.04
CA HIS A 81 -9.47 11.39 -10.12
C HIS A 81 -8.06 11.93 -10.41
N SER A 82 -7.72 13.07 -9.81
CA SER A 82 -6.35 13.55 -9.80
C SER A 82 -5.53 12.44 -9.17
N ALA A 83 -4.60 11.87 -9.94
CA ALA A 83 -3.68 10.87 -9.44
C ALA A 83 -3.09 11.41 -8.13
N SER A 84 -3.36 10.72 -7.03
CA SER A 84 -2.96 11.18 -5.70
C SER A 84 -1.45 11.21 -5.66
N ILE A 85 -0.86 12.38 -5.37
CA ILE A 85 0.60 12.53 -5.23
C ILE A 85 1.12 11.41 -4.30
N ARG A 86 2.15 10.69 -4.72
CA ARG A 86 2.79 9.64 -3.91
C ARG A 86 3.43 10.29 -2.67
N GLN A 87 3.11 9.81 -1.48
CA GLN A 87 3.58 10.39 -0.21
C GLN A 87 3.99 9.31 0.80
N GLY A 88 4.79 9.71 1.78
CA GLY A 88 5.16 8.86 2.91
C GLY A 88 5.90 7.59 2.49
N ASP A 89 5.43 6.44 2.97
CA ASP A 89 6.06 5.15 2.69
C ASP A 89 5.91 4.72 1.23
N TRP A 90 4.83 5.16 0.57
CA TRP A 90 4.61 4.86 -0.85
C TRP A 90 5.69 5.45 -1.75
N LEU A 91 6.06 6.70 -1.47
CA LEU A 91 7.16 7.37 -2.18
C LEU A 91 8.49 6.63 -1.96
N LYS A 92 8.75 6.14 -0.74
CA LYS A 92 9.96 5.36 -0.45
C LYS A 92 9.98 4.04 -1.20
N HIS A 93 8.86 3.30 -1.22
CA HIS A 93 8.75 2.05 -1.97
C HIS A 93 8.99 2.26 -3.45
N THR A 94 8.38 3.29 -4.04
CA THR A 94 8.58 3.65 -5.44
C THR A 94 10.05 3.98 -5.73
N HIS A 95 10.69 4.77 -4.86
CA HIS A 95 12.10 5.12 -4.99
C HIS A 95 13.00 3.88 -4.92
N THR A 96 12.76 2.98 -3.95
CA THR A 96 13.51 1.72 -3.81
C THR A 96 13.35 0.84 -5.04
N ALA A 97 12.11 0.66 -5.55
CA ALA A 97 11.85 -0.16 -6.73
C ALA A 97 12.59 0.37 -7.98
N LEU A 98 12.58 1.69 -8.20
CA LEU A 98 13.33 2.31 -9.30
C LEU A 98 14.85 2.16 -9.15
N GLN A 99 15.38 2.25 -7.93
CA GLN A 99 16.80 2.04 -7.67
C GLN A 99 17.19 0.58 -7.93
N GLU A 100 16.39 -0.38 -7.49
CA GLU A 100 16.64 -1.80 -7.74
C GLU A 100 16.61 -2.12 -9.23
N TRP A 101 15.63 -1.57 -9.95
CA TRP A 101 15.57 -1.66 -11.41
C TRP A 101 16.82 -1.06 -12.07
N GLN A 102 17.28 0.12 -11.62
CA GLN A 102 18.48 0.78 -12.13
C GLN A 102 19.73 -0.10 -11.97
N TYR A 103 19.94 -0.69 -10.78
CA TYR A 103 21.07 -1.58 -10.52
C TYR A 103 20.98 -2.89 -11.31
N SER A 104 19.78 -3.47 -11.40
CA SER A 104 19.53 -4.69 -12.17
C SER A 104 19.86 -4.46 -13.65
N THR A 105 19.33 -3.39 -14.24
CA THR A 105 19.56 -3.00 -15.64
C THR A 105 21.03 -2.72 -15.91
N LYS A 106 21.74 -2.08 -14.97
CA LYS A 106 23.20 -1.92 -15.06
C LYS A 106 23.92 -3.25 -15.15
N ARG A 107 23.52 -4.21 -14.32
CA ARG A 107 24.18 -5.52 -14.21
C ARG A 107 23.84 -6.44 -15.37
N SER A 108 22.62 -6.38 -15.92
CA SER A 108 22.18 -7.28 -16.98
C SER A 108 22.51 -6.74 -18.37
N LYS A 109 22.13 -5.50 -18.67
CA LYS A 109 22.23 -4.92 -20.02
C LYS A 109 23.53 -4.14 -20.25
N HIS A 110 24.11 -3.57 -19.20
CA HIS A 110 25.27 -2.65 -19.30
C HIS A 110 26.50 -3.07 -18.49
N ALA A 111 26.62 -4.37 -18.15
CA ALA A 111 27.74 -4.88 -17.36
C ALA A 111 29.14 -4.52 -17.89
N PRO A 112 29.43 -4.65 -19.20
CA PRO A 112 30.77 -4.35 -19.73
C PRO A 112 31.03 -2.85 -19.89
N ALA A 113 29.99 -2.01 -19.84
CA ALA A 113 30.15 -0.57 -20.02
C ALA A 113 30.74 0.07 -18.76
N PRO A 114 31.62 1.07 -18.88
CA PRO A 114 32.23 1.78 -17.74
C PRO A 114 31.24 2.75 -17.05
N PHE A 115 29.97 2.71 -17.42
CA PHE A 115 28.95 3.62 -16.92
C PHE A 115 28.53 3.23 -15.49
N THR A 116 28.26 4.25 -14.67
CA THR A 116 27.64 4.07 -13.36
C THR A 116 26.14 3.80 -13.53
N SER A 117 25.50 3.22 -12.52
CA SER A 117 24.04 3.06 -12.50
C SER A 117 23.31 4.40 -12.63
N GLU A 118 23.90 5.49 -12.11
CA GLU A 118 23.39 6.85 -12.26
C GLU A 118 23.35 7.34 -13.71
N ALA A 119 24.24 6.84 -14.58
CA ALA A 119 24.17 7.15 -16.01
C ALA A 119 22.98 6.46 -16.70
N ILE A 120 22.52 5.32 -16.15
CA ILE A 120 21.35 4.60 -16.67
C ILE A 120 20.06 5.32 -16.30
N LEU A 121 19.94 5.79 -15.06
CA LEU A 121 18.80 6.60 -14.61
C LEU A 121 19.30 7.65 -13.62
N PRO A 122 19.39 8.93 -13.99
CA PRO A 122 19.90 9.96 -13.10
C PRO A 122 19.04 10.08 -11.83
N ASN A 123 19.68 10.31 -10.68
CA ASN A 123 18.99 10.45 -9.40
C ASN A 123 17.90 11.54 -9.41
N LYS A 124 18.13 12.64 -10.14
CA LYS A 124 17.12 13.70 -10.32
C LYS A 124 15.88 13.20 -11.04
N THR A 125 16.07 12.42 -12.11
CA THR A 125 14.98 11.80 -12.88
C THR A 125 14.26 10.75 -12.05
N LEU A 126 15.00 9.94 -11.29
CA LEU A 126 14.43 8.94 -10.37
C LEU A 126 13.50 9.60 -9.32
N THR A 127 13.95 10.67 -8.66
CA THR A 127 13.12 11.40 -7.70
C THR A 127 11.89 12.02 -8.35
N MET A 128 12.03 12.59 -9.56
CA MET A 128 10.91 13.17 -10.31
C MET A 128 9.86 12.10 -10.66
N LEU A 129 10.32 10.94 -11.16
CA LEU A 129 9.49 9.78 -11.48
C LEU A 129 8.72 9.28 -10.25
N ALA A 130 9.42 9.12 -9.14
CA ALA A 130 8.82 8.66 -7.88
C ALA A 130 7.73 9.63 -7.39
N LEU A 131 7.92 10.94 -7.55
CA LEU A 131 6.97 11.96 -7.11
C LEU A 131 5.74 12.09 -8.02
N ASN A 132 5.83 11.74 -9.30
CA ASN A 132 4.77 11.98 -10.28
C ASN A 132 4.00 10.69 -10.65
N PRO A 133 2.78 10.50 -10.12
CA PRO A 133 1.93 9.35 -10.45
C PRO A 133 1.15 9.50 -11.75
N ALA A 134 1.17 10.68 -12.38
CA ALA A 134 0.40 10.93 -13.59
C ALA A 134 1.15 10.55 -14.88
N LEU A 135 2.35 9.96 -14.77
CA LEU A 135 3.16 9.55 -15.90
C LEU A 135 2.57 8.28 -16.50
N GLN A 136 2.06 8.36 -17.73
CA GLN A 136 1.50 7.20 -18.44
C GLN A 136 2.34 6.83 -19.65
N ASN A 137 2.95 7.82 -20.29
CA ASN A 137 3.64 7.64 -21.55
C ASN A 137 5.09 8.12 -21.47
N ILE A 138 5.94 7.63 -22.39
CA ILE A 138 7.33 8.07 -22.53
C ILE A 138 7.42 9.59 -22.77
N GLU A 139 6.46 10.17 -23.48
CA GLU A 139 6.41 11.62 -23.74
C GLU A 139 6.27 12.47 -22.47
N ASP A 140 5.68 11.89 -21.41
CA ASP A 140 5.55 12.56 -20.11
C ASP A 140 6.88 12.57 -19.34
N LEU A 141 7.82 11.70 -19.72
CA LEU A 141 9.18 11.61 -19.19
C LEU A 141 10.07 12.72 -19.77
N ASN A 142 9.67 13.96 -19.60
CA ASN A 142 10.42 15.15 -20.01
C ASN A 142 11.30 15.58 -18.81
N PRO A 143 12.66 15.75 -18.78
CA PRO A 143 13.75 15.90 -19.77
C PRO A 143 15.06 15.07 -19.40
N PRO A 144 16.32 15.57 -19.58
CA PRO A 144 17.40 15.03 -20.44
C PRO A 144 17.92 13.62 -20.04
N TRP A 145 17.05 12.62 -20.05
CA TRP A 145 17.46 11.25 -19.86
C TRP A 145 17.72 10.61 -21.24
N MET A 146 19.01 10.48 -21.61
CA MET A 146 19.39 10.01 -22.96
C MET A 146 18.91 8.60 -23.28
N LEU A 147 18.69 7.76 -22.28
CA LEU A 147 18.27 6.36 -22.46
C LEU A 147 16.76 6.15 -22.25
N VAL A 148 15.98 7.23 -22.26
CA VAL A 148 14.52 7.18 -22.11
C VAL A 148 13.83 6.38 -23.22
N LEU A 149 14.38 6.40 -24.44
CA LEU A 149 13.84 5.63 -25.55
C LEU A 149 14.06 4.12 -25.39
N ASP A 150 15.16 3.72 -24.76
CA ASP A 150 15.53 2.31 -24.59
C ASP A 150 14.90 1.67 -23.35
N HIS A 151 14.71 2.46 -22.28
CA HIS A 151 14.28 1.94 -20.98
C HIS A 151 13.05 2.65 -20.40
N GLY A 152 12.46 3.61 -21.12
CA GLY A 152 11.29 4.36 -20.65
C GLY A 152 10.10 3.48 -20.33
N ASP A 153 9.78 2.54 -21.23
CA ASP A 153 8.69 1.57 -21.03
C ASP A 153 8.96 0.65 -19.83
N ASP A 154 10.19 0.15 -19.68
CA ASP A 154 10.58 -0.69 -18.54
C ASP A 154 10.36 0.06 -17.21
N VAL A 155 10.73 1.34 -17.15
CA VAL A 155 10.53 2.19 -15.97
C VAL A 155 9.05 2.45 -15.70
N LEU A 156 8.26 2.74 -16.73
CA LEU A 156 6.82 2.93 -16.60
C LEU A 156 6.13 1.65 -16.12
N ALA A 157 6.58 0.47 -16.57
CA ALA A 157 6.09 -0.81 -16.09
C ALA A 157 6.38 -1.03 -14.60
N VAL A 158 7.59 -0.68 -14.13
CA VAL A 158 7.94 -0.73 -12.70
C VAL A 158 7.02 0.18 -11.89
N LEU A 159 6.79 1.41 -12.35
CA LEU A 159 5.89 2.36 -11.69
C LEU A 159 4.45 1.85 -11.64
N ALA A 160 3.95 1.28 -12.74
CA ALA A 160 2.60 0.73 -12.82
C ALA A 160 2.40 -0.44 -11.86
N CYS A 161 3.37 -1.37 -11.79
CA CYS A 161 3.35 -2.51 -10.87
C CYS A 161 3.30 -2.04 -9.40
N VAL A 162 4.12 -1.04 -9.08
CA VAL A 162 4.12 -0.38 -7.78
C VAL A 162 2.72 0.21 -7.55
N ASP A 163 2.22 1.12 -8.39
CA ASP A 163 0.91 1.78 -8.17
C ASP A 163 -0.27 0.80 -8.05
N GLU A 164 -0.26 -0.30 -8.80
CA GLU A 164 -1.26 -1.37 -8.69
C GLU A 164 -1.22 -2.06 -7.32
N ALA A 165 -0.03 -2.34 -6.78
CA ALA A 165 0.13 -2.93 -5.45
C ALA A 165 -0.45 -2.02 -4.34
N GLU A 166 -0.23 -0.70 -4.40
CA GLU A 166 -0.83 0.25 -3.44
C GLU A 166 -2.35 0.29 -3.57
N GLN A 167 -2.84 0.30 -4.80
CA GLN A 167 -4.28 0.32 -5.07
C GLN A 167 -4.95 -0.93 -4.49
N LEU A 168 -4.35 -2.10 -4.68
CA LEU A 168 -4.81 -3.36 -4.10
C LEU A 168 -4.81 -3.31 -2.56
N GLU A 169 -3.75 -2.80 -1.92
CA GLU A 169 -3.69 -2.66 -0.46
C GLU A 169 -4.80 -1.72 0.06
N LYS A 170 -5.01 -0.59 -0.61
CA LYS A 170 -6.07 0.38 -0.28
C LYS A 170 -7.46 -0.25 -0.38
N GLU A 171 -7.70 -1.05 -1.41
CA GLU A 171 -8.97 -1.76 -1.61
C GLU A 171 -9.20 -2.81 -0.53
N GLN A 172 -8.19 -3.61 -0.20
CA GLN A 172 -8.26 -4.58 0.90
C GLN A 172 -8.53 -3.90 2.26
N ARG A 173 -7.85 -2.79 2.55
CA ARG A 173 -8.08 -2.00 3.77
C ARG A 173 -9.49 -1.41 3.82
N LYS A 174 -10.03 -1.00 2.66
CA LYS A 174 -11.40 -0.49 2.57
C LYS A 174 -12.43 -1.58 2.81
N GLU A 175 -12.21 -2.78 2.28
CA GLU A 175 -13.13 -3.90 2.44
C GLU A 175 -13.13 -4.43 3.87
N SER A 176 -11.95 -4.63 4.48
CA SER A 176 -11.87 -5.04 5.89
C SER A 176 -12.56 -4.05 6.83
N ARG A 177 -12.46 -2.74 6.54
CA ARG A 177 -13.19 -1.70 7.29
C ARG A 177 -14.71 -1.77 7.09
N ARG A 178 -15.19 -2.15 5.91
CA ARG A 178 -16.63 -2.34 5.64
C ARG A 178 -17.15 -3.54 6.42
N ASP A 179 -16.40 -4.63 6.44
CA ASP A 179 -16.80 -5.85 7.15
C ASP A 179 -16.81 -5.63 8.67
N LEU A 180 -15.81 -4.93 9.21
CA LEU A 180 -15.80 -4.55 10.62
C LEU A 180 -17.05 -3.74 11.00
N ARG A 181 -17.47 -2.81 10.14
CA ARG A 181 -18.69 -2.01 10.35
C ARG A 181 -19.98 -2.81 10.20
N ARG A 182 -19.99 -3.88 9.40
CA ARG A 182 -21.14 -4.78 9.27
C ARG A 182 -21.30 -5.60 10.55
N LEU A 183 -20.21 -6.19 11.04
CA LEU A 183 -20.19 -6.95 12.29
C LEU A 183 -20.60 -6.09 13.49
N GLU A 184 -20.11 -4.85 13.58
CA GLU A 184 -20.49 -3.94 14.66
C GLU A 184 -22.00 -3.59 14.63
N LYS A 185 -22.59 -3.44 13.44
CA LYS A 185 -24.03 -3.19 13.31
C LYS A 185 -24.87 -4.41 13.69
N GLU A 186 -24.42 -5.61 13.34
CA GLU A 186 -25.09 -6.85 13.72
C GLU A 186 -25.11 -7.02 15.25
N ASN A 187 -23.96 -6.81 15.90
CA ASN A 187 -23.85 -6.88 17.36
C ASN A 187 -24.74 -5.84 18.07
N ARG A 188 -24.81 -4.60 17.55
CA ARG A 188 -25.70 -3.57 18.10
C ARG A 188 -27.18 -3.93 17.91
N GLY A 189 -27.52 -4.63 16.82
CA GLY A 189 -28.88 -5.10 16.56
C GLY A 189 -29.31 -6.20 17.54
N THR A 190 -28.42 -7.13 17.85
CA THR A 190 -28.69 -8.21 18.82
C THR A 190 -28.85 -7.67 20.24
N GLU A 191 -27.98 -6.74 20.67
CA GLU A 191 -28.08 -6.10 21.99
C GLU A 191 -29.40 -5.33 22.17
N GLN A 192 -29.83 -4.59 21.15
CA GLN A 192 -31.11 -3.87 21.19
C GLN A 192 -32.32 -4.82 21.23
N HIS A 193 -32.27 -5.93 20.50
CA HIS A 193 -33.33 -6.93 20.52
C HIS A 193 -33.43 -7.61 21.90
N GLU A 194 -32.30 -7.98 22.52
CA GLU A 194 -32.27 -8.57 23.87
C GLU A 194 -32.84 -7.61 24.92
N MET A 195 -32.49 -6.31 24.87
CA MET A 195 -33.06 -5.32 25.79
C MET A 195 -34.58 -5.20 25.67
N HIS A 196 -35.14 -5.33 24.47
CA HIS A 196 -36.59 -5.21 24.28
C HIS A 196 -37.35 -6.50 24.64
N THR A 197 -36.73 -7.68 24.50
CA THR A 197 -37.39 -8.97 24.82
C THR A 197 -37.22 -9.40 26.28
N GLY A 198 -36.20 -8.91 26.99
CA GLY A 198 -35.92 -9.31 28.38
C GLY A 198 -36.82 -8.69 29.46
N SER A 199 -37.64 -7.69 29.13
CA SER A 199 -38.42 -6.93 30.13
C SER A 199 -39.75 -7.57 30.54
N ALA A 200 -40.17 -8.69 29.96
CA ALA A 200 -41.55 -9.18 30.12
C ALA A 200 -41.75 -10.33 31.11
N ASN A 201 -40.72 -10.97 31.68
CA ASN A 201 -40.97 -12.09 32.59
C ASN A 201 -39.80 -12.39 33.56
N VAL A 202 -39.55 -11.50 34.52
CA VAL A 202 -38.80 -11.88 35.73
C VAL A 202 -39.83 -12.13 36.83
N PRO A 203 -40.18 -13.40 37.14
CA PRO A 203 -40.87 -13.71 38.37
C PRO A 203 -39.97 -13.28 39.53
N ASN A 204 -40.57 -12.47 40.40
CA ASN A 204 -40.00 -11.83 41.57
C ASN A 204 -39.61 -12.90 42.61
N SER A 205 -38.53 -13.64 42.40
CA SER A 205 -37.97 -14.59 43.38
C SER A 205 -36.76 -13.97 44.05
N ALA A 206 -36.99 -13.60 45.30
CA ALA A 206 -36.08 -12.93 46.20
C ALA A 206 -34.82 -13.76 46.54
N LEU A 207 -33.76 -13.01 46.88
CA LEU A 207 -32.68 -13.36 47.80
C LEU A 207 -31.68 -14.44 47.36
N SER A 208 -30.49 -14.01 46.96
CA SER A 208 -29.20 -14.58 47.42
C SER A 208 -28.06 -13.64 47.02
N ASP A 209 -27.69 -12.81 47.98
CA ASP A 209 -26.56 -11.88 47.95
C ASP A 209 -25.24 -12.69 48.02
N SER A 210 -24.48 -12.74 46.94
CA SER A 210 -23.07 -13.18 47.00
C SER A 210 -22.22 -12.38 46.02
N SER A 211 -21.74 -11.25 46.55
CA SER A 211 -20.70 -10.41 45.99
C SER A 211 -19.41 -11.22 45.82
N ILE A 212 -19.10 -11.64 44.58
CA ILE A 212 -17.78 -12.16 44.20
C ILE A 212 -17.21 -11.24 43.13
N ASN A 213 -16.33 -10.33 43.58
CA ASN A 213 -15.49 -9.47 42.75
C ASN A 213 -14.47 -10.32 41.96
N ASN A 214 -14.89 -10.95 40.87
CA ASN A 214 -13.96 -11.56 39.91
C ASN A 214 -13.56 -10.53 38.85
N ARG A 215 -12.59 -9.71 39.21
CA ARG A 215 -11.82 -8.89 38.26
C ARG A 215 -10.93 -9.84 37.46
N VAL A 216 -11.46 -10.39 36.37
CA VAL A 216 -10.71 -11.23 35.43
C VAL A 216 -9.61 -10.38 34.81
N GLN A 217 -8.37 -10.63 35.20
CA GLN A 217 -7.22 -10.09 34.48
C GLN A 217 -7.15 -10.75 33.09
N PRO A 218 -6.95 -9.97 32.02
CA PRO A 218 -6.73 -10.55 30.71
C PRO A 218 -5.41 -11.35 30.70
N PRO A 219 -5.38 -12.52 30.05
CA PRO A 219 -4.17 -13.35 29.96
C PRO A 219 -3.07 -12.67 29.13
N ASP A 220 -1.82 -12.81 29.59
CA ASP A 220 -0.63 -12.08 29.11
C ASP A 220 -0.35 -12.16 27.60
N TRP A 221 -0.88 -13.15 26.89
CA TRP A 221 -0.67 -13.29 25.45
C TRP A 221 -1.39 -12.22 24.60
N VAL A 222 -2.35 -11.50 25.18
CA VAL A 222 -3.06 -10.40 24.50
C VAL A 222 -2.15 -9.16 24.32
N GLN A 223 -1.04 -9.05 25.07
CA GLN A 223 -0.09 -7.95 24.87
C GLN A 223 0.89 -8.18 23.70
N PHE A 224 0.94 -9.38 23.12
CA PHE A 224 1.98 -9.71 22.13
C PHE A 224 1.61 -9.38 20.67
N VAL A 225 0.33 -9.11 20.38
CA VAL A 225 -0.15 -9.02 18.99
C VAL A 225 -0.04 -7.61 18.40
N TRP A 226 0.15 -6.57 19.21
CA TRP A 226 0.21 -5.17 18.72
C TRP A 226 1.61 -4.66 18.37
N ASN A 227 2.64 -5.52 18.40
CA ASN A 227 4.02 -5.14 18.07
C ASN A 227 4.57 -5.78 16.78
N SER A 228 3.71 -6.36 15.94
CA SER A 228 4.10 -6.94 14.63
C SER A 228 3.89 -6.00 13.44
N SER A 229 4.01 -4.69 13.63
CA SER A 229 4.04 -3.74 12.49
C SER A 229 5.40 -3.68 11.78
N ASP A 230 6.45 -4.31 12.32
CA ASP A 230 7.81 -4.28 11.76
C ASP A 230 8.14 -5.44 10.79
N GLN A 231 7.24 -6.40 10.57
CA GLN A 231 7.50 -7.56 9.70
C GLN A 231 7.04 -7.38 8.25
N VAL A 232 6.43 -6.24 7.88
CA VAL A 232 5.98 -5.99 6.49
C VAL A 232 7.10 -5.44 5.58
N SER A 233 8.34 -5.34 6.09
CA SER A 233 9.50 -4.80 5.35
C SER A 233 10.21 -5.81 4.44
N ALA A 234 9.62 -7.01 4.25
CA ALA A 234 10.19 -8.07 3.40
C ALA A 234 9.49 -8.21 2.04
N PHE A 235 8.71 -7.22 1.60
CA PHE A 235 8.17 -7.15 0.24
C PHE A 235 9.22 -6.64 -0.74
N LYS A 236 10.15 -7.53 -1.11
CA LYS A 236 11.07 -7.30 -2.23
C LYS A 236 10.49 -7.96 -3.47
N LEU A 237 9.76 -7.16 -4.25
CA LEU A 237 9.21 -7.49 -5.57
C LEU A 237 10.32 -8.03 -6.49
N TYR A 238 10.10 -9.20 -7.09
CA TYR A 238 10.93 -9.70 -8.19
C TYR A 238 10.07 -9.80 -9.45
N ILE A 239 10.56 -9.18 -10.52
CA ILE A 239 10.01 -9.21 -11.87
C ILE A 239 10.64 -10.40 -12.59
N ASP A 240 9.82 -11.22 -13.24
CA ASP A 240 10.25 -12.31 -14.11
C ASP A 240 11.13 -11.79 -15.26
N VAL A 241 12.33 -12.37 -15.39
CA VAL A 241 13.10 -12.32 -16.64
C VAL A 241 13.31 -13.78 -17.04
N ASP A 242 12.62 -14.20 -18.09
CA ASP A 242 12.78 -15.51 -18.72
C ASP A 242 14.22 -15.68 -19.21
N GLU A 243 15.03 -16.39 -18.42
CA GLU A 243 16.36 -16.85 -18.81
C GLU A 243 16.23 -18.23 -19.47
N THR A 244 15.67 -18.28 -20.68
CA THR A 244 15.81 -19.44 -21.55
C THR A 244 16.33 -19.05 -22.92
N THR A 245 17.41 -19.72 -23.33
CA THR A 245 17.99 -19.77 -24.69
C THR A 245 19.19 -18.86 -24.95
N TYR A 246 20.33 -19.20 -24.34
CA TYR A 246 21.63 -19.09 -25.02
C TYR A 246 22.44 -20.36 -24.76
N ALA A 247 22.31 -21.33 -25.66
CA ALA A 247 23.30 -22.40 -25.82
C ALA A 247 24.41 -21.86 -26.72
N PRO A 248 25.69 -21.88 -26.31
CA PRO A 248 26.77 -21.56 -27.22
C PRO A 248 26.95 -22.71 -28.22
N ALA A 249 26.82 -22.40 -29.51
CA ALA A 249 27.33 -23.27 -30.56
C ALA A 249 28.88 -23.25 -30.48
N ILE A 250 29.47 -24.45 -30.35
CA ILE A 250 30.91 -24.72 -30.45
C ILE A 250 31.28 -24.82 -31.92
#